data_AF-A0A0D0ARD7-F1
#
_entry.id   AF-A0A0D0ARD7-F1
#
_cell.length_a   1.000
_cell.length_b   1.000
_cell.length_c   1.000
_cell.angle_alpha   90.00
_cell.angle_beta   90.00
_cell.angle_gamma   90.00
#
_symmetry.space_group_name_H-M   'P 1'
#
loop_
_entity.id
_entity.type
_entity.pdbx_description
1 polymer ?
#
loop_
_entity_poly.entity_id
_entity_poly.type
_entity_poly.pdbx_seq_one_letter_code
_entity_poly.pdbx_strand_id
1 'polypeptide(L)'
;MHPTDGPSPVHRLVVYYQTQCEGKDDKTSKYISPTPLIGLASHLIVGAFHLDGNIARMQGSGVKVLGMLGGAAQGSYRNLYDHFDDWYGRLSECIKEYKLDGIDLDIEETVVEEDKKTKEQKNKLFDLLKKFIPKLKADFGADFIITFAPVAYALKGGTDPFSQVKYSEIESNSFYSDFGVMSATNDYIEIVENNGWNPSRIVAGTITNSDHGGPFKPLDQVRTTVRKLLQKYGHRFGGLAAWEYSKSEPDPEEPWNWAATMKVTMDNWKEVLVKEIIVSSDDK
;
A
#
# COMPACT_ATOMS: atom_id res chain seq x y z
N MET A 1 9.44 13.01 20.94
CA MET A 1 10.64 12.97 20.09
C MET A 1 10.19 12.44 18.74
N HIS A 2 10.17 13.28 17.70
CA HIS A 2 9.81 12.86 16.34
C HIS A 2 10.80 11.78 15.88
N PRO A 3 10.36 10.66 15.30
CA PRO A 3 11.24 9.85 14.48
C PRO A 3 11.74 10.76 13.36
N THR A 4 13.05 10.82 13.16
CA THR A 4 13.67 11.70 12.19
C THR A 4 13.03 11.53 10.82
N ASP A 5 12.56 12.61 10.19
CA ASP A 5 12.14 12.73 8.79
C ASP A 5 13.29 12.47 7.78
N GLY A 6 14.19 11.54 8.13
CA GLY A 6 15.30 11.13 7.30
C GLY A 6 14.80 10.46 6.02
N PRO A 7 15.53 10.62 4.90
CA PRO A 7 15.25 9.85 3.69
C PRO A 7 15.26 8.36 3.99
N SER A 8 14.34 7.61 3.38
CA SER A 8 14.37 6.15 3.45
C SER A 8 15.69 5.66 2.84
N PRO A 9 16.46 4.78 3.50
CA PRO A 9 17.72 4.28 2.95
C PRO A 9 17.52 3.42 1.68
N VAL A 10 16.27 3.02 1.40
CA VAL A 10 15.86 2.21 0.24
C VAL A 10 14.48 2.64 -0.28
N HIS A 11 14.26 2.56 -1.60
CA HIS A 11 12.93 2.69 -2.19
C HIS A 11 12.10 1.44 -1.89
N ARG A 12 10.84 1.62 -1.45
CA ARG A 12 9.97 0.50 -1.12
C ARG A 12 9.30 -0.05 -2.38
N LEU A 13 9.31 -1.36 -2.51
CA LEU A 13 8.39 -2.09 -3.37
C LEU A 13 7.40 -2.82 -2.46
N VAL A 14 6.15 -2.38 -2.46
CA VAL A 14 5.03 -2.96 -1.71
C VAL A 14 4.17 -3.74 -2.69
N VAL A 15 3.85 -4.99 -2.39
CA VAL A 15 3.06 -5.86 -3.28
C VAL A 15 1.88 -6.42 -2.51
N TYR A 16 0.67 -6.24 -3.04
CA TYR A 16 -0.54 -6.87 -2.50
C TYR A 16 -0.65 -8.30 -3.02
N TYR A 17 -1.03 -9.22 -2.14
CA TYR A 17 -1.19 -10.63 -2.43
C TYR A 17 -2.56 -11.08 -1.94
N GLN A 18 -3.58 -10.80 -2.76
CA GLN A 18 -4.96 -11.10 -2.46
C GLN A 18 -5.37 -12.48 -2.98
N THR A 19 -5.12 -12.70 -4.28
CA THR A 19 -5.45 -13.95 -4.96
C THR A 19 -4.34 -14.97 -4.76
N GLN A 20 -4.49 -15.83 -3.74
CA GLN A 20 -3.47 -16.84 -3.38
C GLN A 20 -3.66 -18.16 -4.12
N CYS A 21 -4.88 -18.42 -4.59
CA CYS A 21 -5.24 -19.63 -5.31
C CYS A 21 -6.02 -19.26 -6.57
N GLU A 22 -5.66 -19.86 -7.70
CA GLU A 22 -6.37 -19.67 -8.97
C GLU A 22 -7.05 -20.98 -9.41
N GLY A 23 -8.37 -20.95 -9.56
CA GLY A 23 -9.17 -22.08 -10.03
C GLY A 23 -10.67 -21.87 -9.80
N LYS A 24 -11.52 -22.77 -10.31
CA LYS A 24 -12.99 -22.66 -10.17
C LYS A 24 -13.52 -23.28 -8.88
N ASP A 25 -12.74 -24.13 -8.22
CA ASP A 25 -13.06 -24.78 -6.95
C ASP A 25 -11.79 -25.18 -6.18
N ASP A 26 -11.93 -25.51 -4.89
CA ASP A 26 -10.82 -25.88 -4.00
C ASP A 26 -9.99 -27.08 -4.50
N LYS A 27 -10.57 -27.94 -5.35
CA LYS A 27 -9.91 -29.17 -5.85
C LYS A 27 -9.04 -28.93 -7.08
N THR A 28 -9.34 -27.89 -7.84
CA THR A 28 -8.63 -27.51 -9.07
C THR A 28 -7.79 -26.24 -8.91
N SER A 29 -7.88 -25.59 -7.76
CA SER A 29 -7.15 -24.37 -7.48
C SER A 29 -5.63 -24.60 -7.39
N LYS A 30 -4.87 -23.82 -8.17
CA LYS A 30 -3.41 -23.77 -8.16
C LYS A 30 -2.98 -22.67 -7.18
N TYR A 31 -2.19 -23.02 -6.18
CA TYR A 31 -1.59 -22.05 -5.27
C TYR A 31 -0.52 -21.20 -5.99
N ILE A 32 -0.59 -19.88 -5.83
CA ILE A 32 0.30 -18.90 -6.44
C ILE A 32 1.33 -18.46 -5.39
N SER A 33 2.51 -19.09 -5.35
CA SER A 33 3.50 -18.76 -4.30
C SER A 33 4.07 -17.34 -4.44
N PRO A 34 4.12 -16.53 -3.36
CA PRO A 34 4.76 -15.22 -3.37
C PRO A 34 6.28 -15.30 -3.16
N THR A 35 6.84 -16.48 -2.92
CA THR A 35 8.27 -16.66 -2.62
C THR A 35 9.25 -16.18 -3.71
N PRO A 36 8.89 -16.11 -5.00
CA PRO A 36 9.72 -15.43 -6.00
C PRO A 36 9.93 -13.93 -5.74
N LEU A 37 9.13 -13.28 -4.89
CA LEU A 37 9.31 -11.87 -4.51
C LEU A 37 10.46 -11.65 -3.50
N ILE A 38 11.07 -12.71 -2.97
CA ILE A 38 12.20 -12.62 -2.04
C ILE A 38 13.37 -11.90 -2.72
N GLY A 39 13.87 -10.83 -2.08
CA GLY A 39 14.93 -9.98 -2.62
C GLY A 39 14.45 -8.92 -3.63
N LEU A 40 13.18 -8.96 -4.04
CA LEU A 40 12.54 -7.98 -4.92
C LEU A 40 11.66 -7.01 -4.13
N ALA A 41 10.70 -7.56 -3.38
CA ALA A 41 9.76 -6.79 -2.58
C ALA A 41 10.37 -6.39 -1.23
N SER A 42 10.04 -5.18 -0.77
CA SER A 42 10.37 -4.72 0.59
C SER A 42 9.25 -5.02 1.57
N HIS A 43 8.00 -5.03 1.09
CA HIS A 43 6.80 -5.31 1.87
C HIS A 43 5.85 -6.19 1.04
N LEU A 44 5.24 -7.17 1.68
CA LEU A 44 4.15 -7.98 1.14
C LEU A 44 2.90 -7.74 1.98
N ILE A 45 1.80 -7.33 1.37
CA ILE A 45 0.52 -7.12 2.03
C ILE A 45 -0.41 -8.29 1.68
N VAL A 46 -0.68 -9.15 2.66
CA VAL A 46 -1.53 -10.33 2.46
C VAL A 46 -2.99 -9.93 2.65
N GLY A 47 -3.80 -10.13 1.61
CA GLY A 47 -5.25 -9.94 1.60
C GLY A 47 -5.92 -11.13 0.92
N ALA A 48 -7.25 -11.18 0.83
CA ALA A 48 -7.99 -11.28 2.08
C ALA A 48 -7.62 -12.65 2.69
N PHE A 49 -7.30 -12.68 3.99
CA PHE A 49 -6.53 -13.76 4.63
C PHE A 49 -6.84 -15.20 4.15
N HIS A 50 -5.90 -15.77 3.40
CA HIS A 50 -5.67 -17.20 3.23
C HIS A 50 -4.22 -17.51 3.68
N LEU A 51 -3.97 -18.68 4.29
CA LEU A 51 -2.81 -18.88 5.16
C LEU A 51 -2.05 -20.17 4.82
N ASP A 52 -0.74 -20.05 4.59
CA ASP A 52 0.18 -21.16 4.33
C ASP A 52 1.61 -20.91 4.87
N GLY A 53 2.54 -21.85 4.64
CA GLY A 53 3.91 -21.78 5.16
C GLY A 53 4.82 -20.68 4.56
N ASN A 54 4.35 -19.89 3.58
CA ASN A 54 5.21 -18.94 2.87
C ASN A 54 5.45 -17.63 3.62
N ILE A 55 4.54 -17.23 4.54
CA ILE A 55 4.68 -16.01 5.35
C ILE A 55 5.99 -16.02 6.14
N ALA A 56 6.25 -17.09 6.89
CA ALA A 56 7.45 -17.22 7.70
C ALA A 56 8.74 -17.18 6.86
N ARG A 57 8.70 -17.73 5.63
CA ARG A 57 9.84 -17.70 4.70
C ARG A 57 10.11 -16.29 4.17
N MET A 58 9.07 -15.51 3.86
CA MET A 58 9.21 -14.11 3.45
C MET A 58 9.86 -13.27 4.57
N GLN A 59 9.34 -13.40 5.79
CA GLN A 59 9.86 -12.69 6.96
C GLN A 59 11.30 -13.08 7.28
N GLY A 60 11.62 -14.38 7.25
CA GLY A 60 12.99 -14.88 7.46
C GLY A 60 13.98 -14.38 6.40
N SER A 61 13.50 -13.87 5.26
CA SER A 61 14.32 -13.27 4.20
C SER A 61 14.43 -11.74 4.32
N GLY A 62 13.91 -11.15 5.40
CA GLY A 62 13.96 -9.71 5.65
C GLY A 62 12.83 -8.90 5.04
N VAL A 63 11.85 -9.54 4.37
CA VAL A 63 10.66 -8.87 3.85
C VAL A 63 9.67 -8.61 4.98
N LYS A 64 9.15 -7.39 5.07
CA LYS A 64 8.10 -7.05 6.04
C LYS A 64 6.75 -7.58 5.56
N VAL A 65 6.05 -8.34 6.39
CA VAL A 65 4.74 -8.91 6.03
C VAL A 65 3.65 -8.26 6.86
N LEU A 66 2.70 -7.61 6.17
CA LEU A 66 1.56 -6.94 6.78
C LEU A 66 0.27 -7.69 6.39
N GLY A 67 -0.74 -7.61 7.25
CA GLY A 67 -2.12 -7.99 6.89
C GLY A 67 -2.91 -6.78 6.40
N MET A 68 -3.81 -6.97 5.44
CA MET A 68 -4.76 -5.94 5.01
C MET A 68 -6.10 -6.11 5.71
N LEU A 69 -6.67 -5.02 6.24
CA LEU A 69 -7.99 -5.00 6.86
C LEU A 69 -8.96 -4.13 6.05
N GLY A 70 -10.11 -4.72 5.69
CA GLY A 70 -11.17 -4.03 4.96
C GLY A 70 -11.11 -4.28 3.45
N GLY A 71 -10.95 -3.20 2.69
CA GLY A 71 -11.10 -3.15 1.24
C GLY A 71 -12.55 -3.15 0.77
N ALA A 72 -12.75 -3.42 -0.52
CA ALA A 72 -14.06 -3.33 -1.19
C ALA A 72 -15.18 -4.14 -0.52
N ALA A 73 -14.85 -5.21 0.20
CA ALA A 73 -15.79 -5.95 1.03
C ALA A 73 -16.03 -5.22 2.36
N GLN A 74 -17.03 -4.35 2.36
CA GLN A 74 -17.39 -3.51 3.51
C GLN A 74 -17.86 -4.33 4.73
N GLY A 75 -17.74 -3.73 5.92
CA GLY A 75 -18.27 -4.22 7.20
C GLY A 75 -17.23 -4.35 8.30
N SER A 76 -15.93 -4.37 7.96
CA SER A 76 -14.84 -4.53 8.92
C SER A 76 -14.78 -3.39 9.92
N TYR A 77 -14.86 -2.14 9.44
CA TYR A 77 -14.79 -0.96 10.28
C TYR A 77 -16.10 -0.72 11.02
N ARG A 78 -17.26 -1.07 10.43
CA ARG A 78 -18.53 -1.06 11.17
C ARG A 78 -18.52 -2.04 12.34
N ASN A 79 -18.04 -3.26 12.12
CA ASN A 79 -17.89 -4.28 13.15
C ASN A 79 -16.95 -3.84 14.28
N LEU A 80 -15.78 -3.28 13.93
CA LEU A 80 -14.86 -2.70 14.92
C LEU A 80 -15.48 -1.54 15.69
N TYR A 81 -16.36 -0.76 15.07
CA TYR A 81 -17.06 0.33 15.75
C TYR A 81 -18.10 -0.18 16.74
N ASP A 82 -18.98 -1.09 16.31
CA ASP A 82 -20.09 -1.59 17.13
C ASP A 82 -19.63 -2.53 18.26
N HIS A 83 -18.63 -3.37 17.99
CA HIS A 83 -18.16 -4.44 18.89
C HIS A 83 -16.64 -4.50 18.94
N PHE A 84 -16.01 -3.38 19.33
CA PHE A 84 -14.55 -3.21 19.27
C PHE A 84 -13.76 -4.35 19.92
N ASP A 85 -14.05 -4.71 21.17
CA ASP A 85 -13.21 -5.65 21.92
C ASP A 85 -13.23 -7.06 21.29
N ASP A 86 -14.38 -7.51 20.78
CA ASP A 86 -14.54 -8.82 20.15
C ASP A 86 -13.78 -8.91 18.82
N TRP A 87 -13.98 -7.92 17.94
CA TRP A 87 -13.35 -7.92 16.62
C TRP A 87 -11.87 -7.58 16.68
N TYR A 88 -11.47 -6.65 17.56
CA TYR A 88 -10.07 -6.38 17.84
C TYR A 88 -9.37 -7.60 18.43
N GLY A 89 -10.03 -8.35 19.34
CA GLY A 89 -9.50 -9.59 19.90
C GLY A 89 -9.10 -10.57 18.81
N ARG A 90 -10.02 -10.89 17.90
CA ARG A 90 -9.79 -11.78 16.74
C ARG A 90 -8.68 -11.30 15.82
N LEU A 91 -8.68 -10.01 15.49
CA LEU A 91 -7.61 -9.41 14.68
C LEU A 91 -6.26 -9.52 15.39
N SER A 92 -6.22 -9.24 16.69
CA SER A 92 -4.98 -9.27 17.48
C SER A 92 -4.40 -10.67 17.60
N GLU A 93 -5.26 -11.69 17.73
CA GLU A 93 -4.86 -13.10 17.72
C GLU A 93 -4.22 -13.47 16.38
N CYS A 94 -4.83 -13.07 15.26
CA CYS A 94 -4.26 -13.28 13.93
C CYS A 94 -2.88 -12.62 13.78
N ILE A 95 -2.74 -11.35 14.19
CA ILE A 95 -1.45 -10.64 14.14
C ILE A 95 -0.38 -11.37 14.96
N LYS A 96 -0.72 -11.87 16.17
CA LYS A 96 0.21 -12.60 17.04
C LYS A 96 0.62 -13.95 16.47
N GLU A 97 -0.37 -14.72 16.01
CA GLU A 97 -0.17 -16.06 15.46
C GLU A 97 0.81 -16.03 14.28
N TYR A 98 0.60 -15.09 13.35
CA TYR A 98 1.43 -14.95 12.14
C TYR A 98 2.61 -14.00 12.30
N LYS A 99 2.79 -13.42 13.50
CA LYS A 99 3.86 -12.47 13.82
C LYS A 99 3.96 -11.36 12.76
N LEU A 100 2.82 -10.82 12.33
CA LEU A 100 2.80 -9.80 11.29
C LEU A 100 3.61 -8.58 11.73
N ASP A 101 4.37 -8.00 10.81
CA ASP A 101 5.17 -6.80 11.05
C ASP A 101 4.30 -5.54 11.12
N GLY A 102 3.04 -5.63 10.67
CA GLY A 102 2.11 -4.51 10.64
C GLY A 102 0.75 -4.83 10.06
N ILE A 103 -0.05 -3.79 9.86
CA ILE A 103 -1.38 -3.84 9.26
C ILE A 103 -1.58 -2.68 8.28
N ASP A 104 -2.20 -2.97 7.14
CA ASP A 104 -2.71 -1.98 6.19
C ASP A 104 -4.20 -1.77 6.44
N LEU A 105 -4.59 -0.52 6.69
CA LEU A 105 -5.96 -0.12 6.95
C LEU A 105 -6.58 0.38 5.63
N ASP A 106 -7.09 -0.57 4.85
CA ASP A 106 -7.77 -0.32 3.59
C ASP A 106 -9.26 0.00 3.86
N ILE A 107 -9.57 1.29 4.01
CA ILE A 107 -10.89 1.77 4.44
C ILE A 107 -11.73 2.15 3.21
N GLU A 108 -12.57 1.23 2.72
CA GLU A 108 -13.50 1.49 1.61
C GLU A 108 -14.98 1.53 2.04
N GLU A 109 -15.25 1.93 3.28
CA GLU A 109 -16.60 2.06 3.84
C GLU A 109 -16.74 3.30 4.72
N THR A 110 -17.97 3.74 5.02
CA THR A 110 -18.24 4.77 6.03
C THR A 110 -18.87 4.16 7.28
N VAL A 111 -18.64 4.75 8.45
CA VAL A 111 -19.32 4.37 9.69
C VAL A 111 -20.17 5.53 10.16
N VAL A 112 -21.42 5.60 9.72
CA VAL A 112 -22.31 6.73 10.02
C VAL A 112 -23.21 6.43 11.23
N GLU A 113 -23.34 7.41 12.12
CA GLU A 113 -24.36 7.42 13.17
C GLU A 113 -25.20 8.70 13.11
N GLU A 114 -26.48 8.59 13.46
CA GLU A 114 -27.37 9.74 13.63
C GLU A 114 -27.27 10.29 15.05
N ASP A 115 -27.00 11.59 15.17
CA ASP A 115 -27.11 12.31 16.44
C ASP A 115 -28.58 12.35 16.89
N LYS A 116 -28.85 11.75 18.06
CA LYS A 116 -30.22 11.63 18.60
C LYS A 116 -30.92 12.97 18.83
N LYS A 117 -30.17 14.07 19.00
CA LYS A 117 -30.71 15.41 19.27
C LYS A 117 -30.81 16.24 18.00
N THR A 118 -29.75 16.28 17.19
CA THR A 118 -29.69 17.18 16.03
C THR A 118 -30.18 16.53 14.73
N LYS A 119 -30.36 15.20 14.70
CA LYS A 119 -30.65 14.41 13.50
C LYS A 119 -29.55 14.46 12.44
N GLU A 120 -28.38 14.96 12.82
CA GLU A 120 -27.21 15.05 11.96
C GLU A 120 -26.54 13.69 11.82
N GLN A 121 -26.20 13.30 10.60
CA GLN A 121 -25.41 12.11 10.33
C GLN A 121 -23.93 12.44 10.45
N LYS A 122 -23.21 11.70 11.30
CA LYS A 122 -21.77 11.89 11.53
C LYS A 122 -21.02 10.62 11.19
N ASN A 123 -19.99 10.75 10.36
CA ASN A 123 -19.02 9.69 10.16
C ASN A 123 -18.15 9.53 11.41
N LYS A 124 -18.10 8.31 11.96
CA LYS A 124 -17.44 7.93 13.21
C LYS A 124 -16.11 7.22 12.99
N LEU A 125 -15.66 7.05 11.74
CA LEU A 125 -14.37 6.44 11.45
C LEU A 125 -13.21 7.13 12.14
N PHE A 126 -13.19 8.46 12.19
CA PHE A 126 -12.11 9.17 12.85
C PHE A 126 -12.07 8.92 14.37
N ASP A 127 -13.24 8.80 15.02
CA ASP A 127 -13.35 8.42 16.43
C ASP A 127 -12.85 6.99 16.65
N LEU A 128 -13.22 6.06 15.75
CA LEU A 128 -12.72 4.69 15.78
C LEU A 128 -11.19 4.64 15.64
N LEU A 129 -10.62 5.32 14.65
CA LEU A 129 -9.18 5.32 14.36
C LEU A 129 -8.36 5.90 15.53
N LYS A 130 -8.87 6.93 16.21
CA LYS A 130 -8.27 7.48 17.44
C LYS A 130 -8.19 6.48 18.58
N LYS A 131 -9.09 5.50 18.64
CA LYS A 131 -9.01 4.38 19.59
C LYS A 131 -8.14 3.25 19.06
N PHE A 132 -8.32 2.91 17.78
CA PHE A 132 -7.75 1.70 17.17
C PHE A 132 -6.24 1.79 16.98
N ILE A 133 -5.72 2.90 16.43
CA ILE A 133 -4.29 3.06 16.15
C ILE A 133 -3.44 3.05 17.42
N PRO A 134 -3.77 3.80 18.50
CA PRO A 134 -3.03 3.71 19.74
C PRO A 134 -3.09 2.32 20.37
N LYS A 135 -4.22 1.61 20.22
CA LYS A 135 -4.37 0.24 20.74
C LYS A 135 -3.47 -0.75 20.02
N LEU A 136 -3.36 -0.68 18.69
CA LEU A 136 -2.39 -1.45 17.91
C LEU A 136 -0.95 -1.17 18.36
N LYS A 137 -0.57 0.11 18.48
CA LYS A 137 0.78 0.50 18.94
C LYS A 137 1.07 0.06 20.38
N ALA A 138 0.08 0.09 21.26
CA ALA A 138 0.23 -0.36 22.64
C ALA A 138 0.46 -1.88 22.73
N ASP A 139 -0.22 -2.68 21.90
CA ASP A 139 -0.14 -4.14 21.97
C ASP A 139 1.04 -4.72 21.17
N PHE A 140 1.43 -4.08 20.07
CA PHE A 140 2.44 -4.59 19.14
C PHE A 140 3.73 -3.76 19.11
N GLY A 141 3.79 -2.65 19.84
CA GLY A 141 4.96 -1.80 19.99
C GLY A 141 5.04 -0.66 18.97
N ALA A 142 5.98 0.26 19.22
CA ALA A 142 6.17 1.46 18.41
C ALA A 142 6.56 1.17 16.96
N ASP A 143 7.25 0.05 16.72
CA ASP A 143 7.76 -0.36 15.41
C ASP A 143 6.72 -1.11 14.56
N PHE A 144 5.58 -1.50 15.13
CA PHE A 144 4.50 -2.16 14.38
C PHE A 144 4.01 -1.26 13.24
N ILE A 145 4.09 -1.72 12.01
CA ILE A 145 3.82 -0.88 10.83
C ILE A 145 2.31 -0.69 10.69
N ILE A 146 1.85 0.53 10.49
CA ILE A 146 0.43 0.84 10.25
C ILE A 146 0.38 1.71 9.01
N THR A 147 -0.28 1.22 7.95
CA THR A 147 -0.41 1.89 6.66
C THR A 147 -1.89 2.13 6.32
N PHE A 148 -2.16 2.91 5.28
CA PHE A 148 -3.51 3.15 4.77
C PHE A 148 -3.50 3.03 3.24
N ALA A 149 -4.67 2.79 2.64
CA ALA A 149 -4.81 2.76 1.18
C ALA A 149 -5.80 3.84 0.67
N PRO A 150 -5.59 5.15 0.96
CA PRO A 150 -6.49 6.19 0.48
C PRO A 150 -6.29 6.48 -0.99
N VAL A 151 -7.38 6.72 -1.73
CA VAL A 151 -7.23 7.16 -3.11
C VAL A 151 -6.56 8.52 -3.20
N ALA A 152 -5.78 8.75 -4.27
CA ALA A 152 -4.93 9.93 -4.41
C ALA A 152 -5.67 11.25 -4.24
N TYR A 153 -6.95 11.30 -4.62
CA TYR A 153 -7.79 12.47 -4.42
C TYR A 153 -7.85 12.89 -2.94
N ALA A 154 -7.91 11.93 -2.01
CA ALA A 154 -7.93 12.19 -0.57
C ALA A 154 -6.64 12.84 -0.05
N LEU A 155 -5.53 12.68 -0.78
CA LEU A 155 -4.25 13.31 -0.45
C LEU A 155 -4.11 14.71 -1.05
N LYS A 156 -4.98 15.09 -2.00
CA LYS A 156 -4.99 16.41 -2.63
C LYS A 156 -5.84 17.45 -1.89
N GLY A 157 -5.98 17.27 -0.56
CA GLY A 157 -6.76 18.16 0.30
C GLY A 157 -8.26 17.84 0.36
N GLY A 158 -8.73 16.87 -0.43
CA GLY A 158 -10.10 16.37 -0.39
C GLY A 158 -10.35 15.38 0.74
N THR A 159 -11.63 15.03 0.90
CA THR A 159 -12.03 13.86 1.68
C THR A 159 -12.02 12.64 0.76
N ASP A 160 -11.57 11.49 1.26
CA ASP A 160 -11.63 10.24 0.52
C ASP A 160 -13.08 9.85 0.18
N PRO A 161 -13.39 9.49 -1.07
CA PRO A 161 -14.75 9.23 -1.51
C PRO A 161 -15.37 7.95 -0.91
N PHE A 162 -14.55 6.99 -0.47
CA PHE A 162 -15.06 5.74 0.11
C PHE A 162 -15.21 5.84 1.62
N SER A 163 -14.13 6.26 2.30
CA SER A 163 -14.10 6.36 3.75
C SER A 163 -14.71 7.65 4.29
N GLN A 164 -14.84 8.68 3.47
CA GLN A 164 -15.14 10.05 3.90
C GLN A 164 -14.19 10.55 5.01
N VAL A 165 -12.96 10.05 5.02
CA VAL A 165 -11.91 10.47 5.94
C VAL A 165 -11.02 11.51 5.27
N LYS A 166 -10.61 12.53 6.03
CA LYS A 166 -9.60 13.50 5.63
C LYS A 166 -8.26 13.09 6.21
N TYR A 167 -7.45 12.43 5.39
CA TYR A 167 -6.22 11.76 5.83
C TYR A 167 -5.14 12.70 6.37
N SER A 168 -5.16 13.98 5.99
CA SER A 168 -4.28 14.99 6.57
C SER A 168 -4.51 15.21 8.07
N GLU A 169 -5.66 14.78 8.60
CA GLU A 169 -6.02 14.91 10.02
C GLU A 169 -5.66 13.68 10.85
N ILE A 170 -5.23 12.58 10.21
CA ILE A 170 -4.73 11.39 10.91
C ILE A 170 -3.24 11.60 11.23
N GLU A 171 -2.94 11.90 12.49
CA GLU A 171 -1.57 11.83 12.98
C GLU A 171 -1.12 10.37 13.07
N SER A 172 -0.20 9.96 12.20
CA SER A 172 0.64 8.79 12.47
C SER A 172 2.03 9.01 11.89
N ASN A 173 3.05 8.34 12.42
CA ASN A 173 4.44 8.40 11.96
C ASN A 173 4.75 7.37 10.86
N SER A 174 3.72 6.70 10.31
CA SER A 174 3.89 5.55 9.41
C SER A 174 2.92 5.56 8.24
N PHE A 175 2.42 6.74 7.85
CA PHE A 175 1.60 6.84 6.65
C PHE A 175 2.39 6.34 5.44
N TYR A 176 1.81 5.36 4.76
CA TYR A 176 1.99 5.09 3.35
C TYR A 176 0.58 5.13 2.79
N SER A 177 0.42 5.74 1.62
CA SER A 177 -0.82 5.69 0.86
C SER A 177 -0.58 4.82 -0.34
N ASP A 178 -1.44 3.84 -0.54
CA ASP A 178 -1.63 3.22 -1.84
C ASP A 178 -2.82 3.87 -2.56
N PHE A 179 -2.76 3.88 -3.89
CA PHE A 179 -3.63 4.51 -4.88
C PHE A 179 -3.31 5.95 -5.27
N GLY A 180 -2.49 6.08 -6.31
CA GLY A 180 -2.52 7.22 -7.23
C GLY A 180 -2.41 6.72 -8.65
N VAL A 181 -3.11 7.33 -9.60
CA VAL A 181 -3.08 6.85 -10.98
C VAL A 181 -1.71 7.17 -11.58
N MET A 182 -0.83 6.17 -11.64
CA MET A 182 0.54 6.28 -12.19
C MET A 182 0.62 6.54 -13.71
N SER A 183 -0.48 7.00 -14.33
CA SER A 183 -0.52 7.44 -15.72
C SER A 183 0.44 8.59 -16.02
N ALA A 184 0.70 9.45 -15.03
CA ALA A 184 1.57 10.61 -15.13
C ALA A 184 2.12 11.01 -13.74
N THR A 185 3.15 11.87 -13.73
CA THR A 185 3.77 12.37 -12.49
C THR A 185 2.93 13.42 -11.75
N ASN A 186 1.94 14.02 -12.41
CA ASN A 186 1.27 15.23 -11.93
C ASN A 186 0.55 15.02 -10.59
N ASP A 187 -0.16 13.90 -10.41
CA ASP A 187 -0.89 13.63 -9.18
C ASP A 187 0.05 13.50 -7.99
N TYR A 188 1.14 12.75 -8.16
CA TYR A 188 2.17 12.59 -7.11
C TYR A 188 2.83 13.94 -6.78
N ILE A 189 3.14 14.74 -7.81
CA ILE A 189 3.74 16.06 -7.62
C ILE A 189 2.78 17.00 -6.90
N GLU A 190 1.50 16.99 -7.24
CA GLU A 190 0.48 17.81 -6.58
C GLU A 190 0.29 17.42 -5.11
N ILE A 191 0.28 16.12 -4.81
CA ILE A 191 0.24 15.61 -3.43
C ILE A 191 1.43 16.13 -2.64
N VAL A 192 2.64 16.04 -3.19
CA VAL A 192 3.87 16.43 -2.47
C VAL A 192 4.04 17.94 -2.37
N GLU A 193 3.99 18.65 -3.50
CA GLU A 193 4.37 20.06 -3.58
C GLU A 193 3.22 21.00 -3.17
N ASN A 194 1.98 20.66 -3.53
CA ASN A 194 0.84 21.54 -3.28
C ASN A 194 0.10 21.21 -1.97
N ASN A 195 0.16 19.94 -1.54
CA ASN A 195 -0.53 19.47 -0.33
C ASN A 195 0.43 19.09 0.81
N GLY A 196 1.74 19.28 0.62
CA GLY A 196 2.75 19.24 1.68
C GLY A 196 3.09 17.84 2.20
N TRP A 197 2.69 16.78 1.50
CA TRP A 197 3.01 15.42 1.92
C TRP A 197 4.50 15.12 1.75
N ASN A 198 5.11 14.51 2.76
CA ASN A 198 6.50 14.06 2.66
C ASN A 198 6.57 12.90 1.64
N PRO A 199 7.31 13.04 0.52
CA PRO A 199 7.37 12.00 -0.51
C PRO A 199 7.90 10.66 0.01
N SER A 200 8.64 10.61 1.13
CA SER A 200 9.16 9.35 1.69
C SER A 200 8.07 8.50 2.37
N ARG A 201 6.90 9.12 2.60
CA ARG A 201 5.70 8.58 3.24
C ARG A 201 4.59 8.29 2.24
N ILE A 202 4.84 8.43 0.95
CA ILE A 202 3.87 8.14 -0.11
C ILE A 202 4.47 7.08 -1.01
N VAL A 203 3.74 5.99 -1.24
CA VAL A 203 4.07 5.04 -2.29
C VAL A 203 3.12 5.31 -3.45
N ALA A 204 3.59 5.13 -4.68
CA ALA A 204 2.77 5.40 -5.84
C ALA A 204 2.06 4.10 -6.26
N GLY A 205 0.74 4.08 -6.09
CA GLY A 205 -0.09 2.92 -6.38
C GLY A 205 -0.22 2.60 -7.87
N THR A 206 -0.35 1.33 -8.22
CA THR A 206 -0.55 0.92 -9.61
C THR A 206 -1.23 -0.42 -9.72
N ILE A 207 -2.09 -0.55 -10.74
CA ILE A 207 -2.69 -1.82 -11.12
C ILE A 207 -1.71 -2.59 -12.00
N THR A 208 -1.43 -3.86 -11.68
CA THR A 208 -0.43 -4.70 -12.36
C THR A 208 -0.97 -5.47 -13.57
N ASN A 209 -2.29 -5.59 -13.69
CA ASN A 209 -3.00 -6.24 -14.79
C ASN A 209 -4.39 -5.62 -14.95
N SER A 210 -4.88 -5.41 -16.18
CA SER A 210 -6.20 -4.80 -16.41
C SER A 210 -7.37 -5.55 -15.78
N ASP A 211 -7.21 -6.84 -15.49
CA ASP A 211 -8.24 -7.68 -14.89
C ASP A 211 -8.39 -7.43 -13.37
N HIS A 212 -7.40 -6.82 -12.70
CA HIS A 212 -7.48 -6.53 -11.25
C HIS A 212 -8.24 -5.26 -10.91
N GLY A 213 -8.62 -4.45 -11.92
CA GLY A 213 -9.31 -3.18 -11.72
C GLY A 213 -8.72 -2.06 -12.58
N GLY A 214 -9.04 -0.82 -12.21
CA GLY A 214 -8.64 0.33 -13.01
C GLY A 214 -8.33 1.59 -12.20
N PRO A 215 -7.61 2.55 -12.82
CA PRO A 215 -7.11 2.50 -14.20
C PRO A 215 -5.75 1.78 -14.34
N PHE A 216 -5.70 0.74 -15.19
CA PHE A 216 -4.47 0.04 -15.56
C PHE A 216 -3.57 0.86 -16.48
N LYS A 217 -2.25 0.69 -16.34
CA LYS A 217 -1.22 1.25 -17.22
C LYS A 217 -0.16 0.20 -17.53
N PRO A 218 0.30 0.07 -18.79
CA PRO A 218 1.36 -0.86 -19.14
C PRO A 218 2.64 -0.61 -18.35
N LEU A 219 3.38 -1.68 -18.04
CA LEU A 219 4.60 -1.64 -17.23
C LEU A 219 5.63 -0.59 -17.72
N ASP A 220 5.83 -0.44 -19.03
CA ASP A 220 6.75 0.55 -19.60
C ASP A 220 6.34 2.01 -19.30
N GLN A 221 5.03 2.28 -19.24
CA GLN A 221 4.52 3.59 -18.85
C GLN A 221 4.76 3.84 -17.36
N VAL A 222 4.45 2.86 -16.50
CA VAL A 222 4.72 2.93 -15.06
C VAL A 222 6.21 3.17 -14.81
N ARG A 223 7.09 2.42 -15.49
CA ARG A 223 8.55 2.57 -15.44
C ARG A 223 8.99 3.99 -15.79
N THR A 224 8.42 4.57 -16.85
CA THR A 224 8.72 5.94 -17.28
C THR A 224 8.31 6.96 -16.23
N THR A 225 7.12 6.84 -15.65
CA THR A 225 6.65 7.70 -14.55
C THR A 225 7.57 7.60 -13.34
N VAL A 226 7.97 6.39 -12.95
CA VAL A 226 8.86 6.15 -11.80
C VAL A 226 10.22 6.77 -11.99
N ARG A 227 10.83 6.66 -13.18
CA ARG A 227 12.12 7.33 -13.48
C ARG A 227 12.02 8.83 -13.30
N LYS A 228 10.93 9.46 -13.76
CA LYS A 228 10.71 10.90 -13.58
C LYS A 228 10.53 11.29 -12.12
N LEU A 229 9.81 10.49 -11.33
CA LEU A 229 9.66 10.72 -9.89
C LEU A 229 10.99 10.55 -9.15
N LEU A 230 11.79 9.54 -9.51
CA LEU A 230 13.14 9.34 -8.98
C LEU A 230 14.07 10.50 -9.36
N GLN A 231 14.01 11.00 -10.59
CA GLN A 231 14.78 12.18 -11.01
C GLN A 231 14.43 13.42 -10.17
N LYS A 232 13.14 13.61 -9.84
CA LYS A 232 12.66 14.78 -9.08
C LYS A 232 12.91 14.67 -7.58
N TYR A 233 12.66 13.50 -6.98
CA TYR A 233 12.66 13.31 -5.53
C TYR A 233 13.85 12.51 -5.01
N GLY A 234 14.60 11.83 -5.88
CA GLY A 234 15.70 10.95 -5.51
C GLY A 234 15.31 9.98 -4.41
N HIS A 235 16.20 9.81 -3.43
CA HIS A 235 16.00 8.96 -2.24
C HIS A 235 14.79 9.32 -1.37
N ARG A 236 14.18 10.50 -1.59
CA ARG A 236 12.94 10.86 -0.90
C ARG A 236 11.69 10.26 -1.55
N PHE A 237 11.76 9.67 -2.74
CA PHE A 237 10.63 8.96 -3.34
C PHE A 237 10.30 7.71 -2.51
N GLY A 238 9.08 7.63 -1.96
CA GLY A 238 8.71 6.60 -1.00
C GLY A 238 8.60 5.19 -1.59
N GLY A 239 8.31 5.08 -2.89
CA GLY A 239 8.34 3.83 -3.65
C GLY A 239 7.06 3.55 -4.42
N LEU A 240 6.76 2.27 -4.63
CA LEU A 240 5.59 1.77 -5.36
C LEU A 240 4.78 0.83 -4.50
N ALA A 241 3.47 0.83 -4.74
CA ALA A 241 2.56 -0.20 -4.28
C ALA A 241 1.78 -0.77 -5.47
N ALA A 242 1.65 -2.09 -5.52
CA ALA A 242 1.24 -2.82 -6.71
C ALA A 242 0.05 -3.75 -6.40
N TRP A 243 -1.08 -3.45 -7.02
CA TRP A 243 -2.33 -4.21 -6.92
C TRP A 243 -2.59 -5.01 -8.20
N GLU A 244 -2.46 -6.33 -8.21
CA GLU A 244 -1.93 -7.20 -7.17
C GLU A 244 -0.91 -8.20 -7.75
N TYR A 245 -0.29 -9.03 -6.92
CA TYR A 245 0.79 -9.93 -7.34
C TYR A 245 0.37 -10.91 -8.41
N SER A 246 -0.68 -11.69 -8.18
CA SER A 246 -1.14 -12.73 -9.11
C SER A 246 -1.31 -12.16 -10.50
N LYS A 247 -0.93 -12.86 -11.57
CA LYS A 247 -1.15 -12.42 -12.96
C LYS A 247 -0.56 -11.05 -13.34
N SER A 248 0.35 -10.49 -12.54
CA SER A 248 1.02 -9.24 -12.89
C SER A 248 1.63 -9.33 -14.30
N GLU A 249 1.33 -8.35 -15.15
CA GLU A 249 1.93 -8.25 -16.48
C GLU A 249 3.43 -7.91 -16.36
N PRO A 250 4.30 -8.32 -17.29
CA PRO A 250 4.02 -8.75 -18.65
C PRO A 250 3.75 -10.25 -18.80
N ASP A 251 4.06 -11.06 -17.79
CA ASP A 251 3.92 -12.50 -17.86
C ASP A 251 3.09 -13.00 -16.67
N PRO A 252 1.79 -13.27 -16.87
CA PRO A 252 0.91 -13.75 -15.81
C PRO A 252 1.32 -15.11 -15.22
N GLU A 253 2.10 -15.94 -15.93
CA GLU A 253 2.63 -17.20 -15.40
C GLU A 253 3.90 -16.99 -14.58
N GLU A 254 4.60 -15.87 -14.80
CA GLU A 254 5.77 -15.42 -14.05
C GLU A 254 5.54 -14.03 -13.41
N PRO A 255 4.54 -13.87 -12.52
CA PRO A 255 4.10 -12.56 -12.04
C PRO A 255 5.19 -11.76 -11.30
N TRP A 256 6.25 -12.41 -10.84
CA TRP A 256 7.41 -11.75 -10.22
C TRP A 256 8.21 -10.88 -11.21
N ASN A 257 8.07 -11.08 -12.52
CA ASN A 257 8.76 -10.30 -13.56
C ASN A 257 8.40 -8.80 -13.50
N TRP A 258 7.17 -8.46 -13.09
CA TRP A 258 6.77 -7.08 -12.83
C TRP A 258 7.65 -6.46 -11.72
N ALA A 259 7.72 -7.14 -10.58
CA ALA A 259 8.49 -6.68 -9.41
C ALA A 259 9.99 -6.60 -9.71
N ALA A 260 10.55 -7.59 -10.42
CA ALA A 260 11.95 -7.59 -10.84
C ALA A 260 12.27 -6.37 -11.72
N THR A 261 11.40 -6.07 -12.69
CA THR A 261 11.57 -4.91 -13.59
C THR A 261 11.54 -3.59 -12.82
N MET A 262 10.61 -3.45 -11.88
CA MET A 262 10.48 -2.23 -11.09
C MET A 262 11.62 -2.08 -10.06
N LYS A 263 12.11 -3.18 -9.48
CA LYS A 263 13.29 -3.16 -8.61
C LYS A 263 14.53 -2.63 -9.35
N VAL A 264 14.83 -3.17 -10.52
CA VAL A 264 15.95 -2.69 -11.36
C VAL A 264 15.77 -1.22 -11.73
N THR A 265 14.55 -0.80 -12.06
CA THR A 265 14.23 0.60 -12.36
C THR A 265 14.54 1.53 -11.19
N MET A 266 14.18 1.13 -9.97
CA MET A 266 14.39 1.92 -8.77
C MET A 266 15.82 1.90 -8.26
N ASP A 267 16.59 0.84 -8.50
CA ASP A 267 17.99 0.76 -8.06
C ASP A 267 18.93 1.54 -9.00
N ASN A 268 18.77 1.36 -10.32
CA ASN A 268 19.72 1.85 -11.32
C ASN A 268 19.38 3.26 -11.84
N TRP A 269 18.48 3.99 -11.16
CA TRP A 269 17.92 5.24 -11.68
C TRP A 269 18.97 6.32 -11.98
N LYS A 270 20.04 6.39 -11.19
CA LYS A 270 21.14 7.34 -11.42
C LYS A 270 21.97 7.01 -12.66
N GLU A 271 22.21 5.73 -12.93
CA GLU A 271 22.99 5.28 -14.09
C GLU A 271 22.23 5.52 -15.41
N VAL A 272 20.90 5.34 -15.38
CA VAL A 272 20.03 5.61 -16.52
C VAL A 272 19.99 7.10 -16.85
N LEU A 273 19.90 7.98 -15.84
CA LEU A 273 19.91 9.43 -16.06
C LEU A 273 21.21 9.91 -16.72
N VAL A 274 22.35 9.33 -16.35
CA VAL A 274 23.64 9.67 -16.99
C VAL A 274 23.64 9.29 -18.47
N LYS A 275 23.11 8.11 -18.83
CA LYS A 275 23.00 7.68 -20.22
C LYS A 275 22.05 8.55 -21.05
N GLU A 276 20.89 8.93 -20.50
CA GLU A 276 19.93 9.80 -21.19
C GLU A 276 20.50 11.20 -21.45
N ILE A 277 21.30 11.75 -20.53
CA ILE A 277 22.00 13.03 -20.72
C ILE A 277 23.03 12.93 -21.85
N ILE A 278 23.83 11.85 -21.88
CA ILE A 278 24.87 11.64 -22.90
C ILE A 278 24.24 11.49 -24.30
N VAL A 279 23.19 10.67 -24.42
CA VAL A 279 22.49 10.51 -25.71
C VAL A 279 21.86 11.83 -26.16
N SER A 280 21.25 12.61 -25.26
CA SER A 280 20.69 13.92 -25.60
C SER A 280 21.75 14.98 -25.96
N SER A 281 23.01 14.83 -25.52
CA SER A 281 24.11 15.72 -25.91
C SER A 281 24.76 15.34 -27.24
N ASP A 282 24.66 14.07 -27.66
CA ASP A 282 25.20 13.59 -28.93
C ASP A 282 24.24 13.87 -30.12
N ASP A 283 22.97 14.16 -29.84
CA ASP A 283 21.93 14.55 -30.83
C ASP A 283 21.79 16.08 -31.02
N LYS A 284 22.73 16.89 -30.52
CA LYS A 284 22.79 18.36 -30.72
C LYS A 284 24.03 18.79 -31.47
#